data_AF-A0A5N5WD41-F1
#
_entry.id   AF-A0A5N5WD41-F1
#
_cell.length_a   1.000
_cell.length_b   1.000
_cell.length_c   1.000
_cell.angle_alpha   90.00
_cell.angle_beta   90.00
_cell.angle_gamma   90.00
#
_symmetry.space_group_name_H-M   'P 1'
#
loop_
_entity.id
_entity.type
_entity.pdbx_description
1 polymer ?
#
loop_
_entity_poly.entity_id
_entity_poly.type
_entity_poly.pdbx_seq_one_letter_code
_entity_poly.pdbx_strand_id
1 'polypeptide(L)' 'MSHTRTAGPACPEEINHAIRSFLAARSSRALTGDERQEYARLRTEWLAATRGRGRYCTAA' A
#
# COMPACT_ATOMS: atom_id res chain seq x y z
N MET A 1 -17.30 -11.96 -7.08
CA MET A 1 -16.90 -11.24 -5.86
C MET A 1 -16.09 -10.04 -6.30
N SER A 2 -16.75 -8.87 -6.39
CA SER A 2 -16.18 -7.66 -6.99
C SER A 2 -16.22 -6.56 -5.94
N HIS A 3 -15.11 -6.35 -5.23
CA HIS A 3 -14.93 -5.13 -4.47
C HIS A 3 -14.14 -4.15 -5.35
N THR A 4 -14.85 -3.41 -6.19
CA THR A 4 -14.32 -2.16 -6.75
C THR A 4 -14.13 -1.21 -5.57
N ARG A 5 -12.90 -1.15 -5.06
CA ARG A 5 -12.50 -0.15 -4.07
C ARG A 5 -12.41 1.20 -4.80
N THR A 6 -13.55 1.86 -4.96
CA THR A 6 -13.59 3.30 -5.19
C THR A 6 -13.20 3.94 -3.86
N ALA A 7 -11.91 4.20 -3.67
CA ALA A 7 -11.42 5.01 -2.56
C ALA A 7 -10.73 6.23 -3.16
N GLY A 8 -10.91 7.40 -2.54
CA GLY A 8 -10.18 8.61 -2.89
C GLY A 8 -8.66 8.43 -2.76
N PRO A 9 -7.86 9.50 -2.90
CA PRO A 9 -6.41 9.37 -2.74
C PRO A 9 -6.10 8.76 -1.37
N ALA A 10 -5.62 7.52 -1.35
CA ALA A 10 -5.28 6.82 -0.13
C ALA A 10 -4.17 7.58 0.60
N CYS A 11 -4.33 7.79 1.90
CA CYS A 11 -3.29 8.43 2.69
C CYS A 11 -2.00 7.59 2.67
N PRO A 12 -0.82 8.21 2.85
CA PRO A 12 0.43 7.49 3.04
C PRO A 12 0.35 6.39 4.11
N GLU A 13 -0.39 6.62 5.21
CA GLU A 13 -0.57 5.62 6.27
C GLU A 13 -1.34 4.38 5.81
N GLU A 14 -2.40 4.54 5.01
CA GLU A 14 -3.21 3.43 4.51
C GLU A 14 -2.40 2.55 3.54
N ILE A 15 -1.62 3.18 2.67
CA ILE A 15 -0.73 2.46 1.74
C ILE A 15 0.36 1.73 2.53
N ASN A 16 0.93 2.36 3.56
CA ASN A 16 1.91 1.72 4.44
C ASN A 16 1.29 0.54 5.22
N HIS A 17 0.05 0.66 5.69
CA HIS A 17 -0.66 -0.45 6.33
C HIS A 17 -0.90 -1.61 5.37
N ALA A 18 -1.28 -1.33 4.12
CA ALA A 18 -1.43 -2.34 3.08
C ALA A 18 -0.10 -3.05 2.78
N ILE A 19 1.02 -2.31 2.69
CA ILE A 19 2.36 -2.89 2.52
C ILE A 19 2.72 -3.81 3.70
N ARG A 20 2.50 -3.36 4.94
CA ARG A 20 2.79 -4.17 6.14
C ARG A 20 1.95 -5.45 6.18
N SER A 21 0.65 -5.34 5.89
CA SER A 21 -0.26 -6.50 5.84
C SER A 21 0.15 -7.49 4.75
N PHE A 22 0.53 -6.96 3.57
CA PHE A 22 1.00 -7.76 2.44
C PHE A 22 2.27 -8.56 2.77
N LEU A 23 3.24 -7.92 3.42
CA LEU A 23 4.50 -8.54 3.82
C LEU A 23 4.32 -9.48 5.01
N ALA A 24 3.49 -9.13 5.99
CA ALA A 24 3.22 -9.97 7.16
C ALA A 24 2.62 -11.32 6.75
N ALA A 25 1.64 -11.31 5.83
CA ALA A 25 1.03 -12.51 5.26
C ALA A 25 2.01 -13.41 4.47
N ARG A 26 3.17 -12.88 4.10
CA ARG A 26 4.18 -13.55 3.26
C ARG A 26 5.54 -13.68 3.97
N SER A 27 5.59 -13.39 5.27
CA SER A 27 6.85 -13.30 6.03
C SER A 27 7.63 -14.61 6.11
N SER A 28 6.96 -15.75 5.91
CA SER A 28 7.57 -17.09 5.95
C SER A 28 8.20 -17.55 4.63
N ARG A 29 8.04 -16.81 3.52
CA ARG A 29 8.60 -17.19 2.22
C ARG A 29 9.09 -16.00 1.41
N ALA A 30 9.97 -16.27 0.45
CA ALA A 30 10.34 -15.27 -0.55
C ALA A 30 9.11 -14.88 -1.40
N LEU A 31 9.03 -13.59 -1.74
CA LEU A 31 8.05 -13.10 -2.69
C LEU A 31 8.29 -13.72 -4.07
N THR A 32 7.22 -14.03 -4.80
CA THR A 32 7.28 -14.38 -6.23
C THR A 32 7.57 -13.15 -7.09
N GLY A 33 7.75 -13.34 -8.40
CA GLY A 33 7.89 -12.23 -9.36
C GLY A 33 6.69 -11.27 -9.32
N ASP A 34 5.48 -11.82 -9.35
CA ASP A 34 4.23 -11.04 -9.29
C ASP A 34 4.10 -10.30 -7.96
N GLU A 35 4.45 -10.96 -6.84
CA GLU A 35 4.40 -10.35 -5.51
C GLU A 35 5.41 -9.20 -5.36
N ARG A 36 6.58 -9.32 -6.00
CA ARG A 36 7.55 -8.22 -6.08
C ARG A 36 7.02 -7.05 -6.89
N GLN A 37 6.33 -7.32 -8.00
CA GLN A 37 5.73 -6.29 -8.83
C GLN A 37 4.63 -5.53 -8.08
N GLU A 38 3.76 -6.25 -7.37
CA GLU A 38 2.72 -5.63 -6.54
C GLU A 38 3.31 -4.82 -5.38
N TYR A 39 4.36 -5.32 -4.73
CA TYR A 39 5.08 -4.54 -3.72
C TYR A 39 5.71 -3.27 -4.31
N ALA A 40 6.32 -3.34 -5.49
CA ALA A 40 6.91 -2.19 -6.16
C ALA A 40 5.85 -1.13 -6.52
N ARG A 41 4.65 -1.57 -6.93
CA ARG A 41 3.51 -0.69 -7.17
C ARG A 41 3.07 0.02 -5.90
N LEU A 42 2.77 -0.73 -4.83
CA LEU A 42 2.36 -0.16 -3.53
C LEU A 42 3.41 0.82 -2.99
N ARG A 43 4.70 0.48 -3.12
CA ARG A 43 5.81 1.35 -2.71
C ARG A 43 5.88 2.63 -3.53
N THR A 44 5.61 2.57 -4.82
CA THR A 44 5.57 3.75 -5.70
C THR A 44 4.41 4.66 -5.35
N GLU A 45 3.23 4.11 -5.10
CA GLU A 45 2.05 4.85 -4.66
C GLU A 45 2.31 5.54 -3.30
N TRP A 46 2.95 4.85 -2.35
CA TRP A 46 3.36 5.42 -1.07
C TRP A 46 4.36 6.59 -1.24
N LEU A 47 5.36 6.43 -2.11
CA LEU A 47 6.33 7.49 -2.40
C LEU A 47 5.67 8.71 -3.06
N ALA A 48 4.69 8.51 -3.93
CA ALA A 48 3.92 9.60 -4.53
C ALA A 48 3.08 10.34 -3.47
N ALA A 49 2.38 9.60 -2.62
CA ALA A 49 1.55 10.15 -1.54
C ALA A 49 2.36 10.92 -0.50
N THR A 50 3.57 10.43 -0.14
CA THR A 50 4.47 11.11 0.81
C THR A 50 5.08 12.40 0.25
N ARG A 51 5.41 12.43 -1.05
CA ARG A 51 5.97 13.61 -1.73
C ARG A 51 4.95 14.73 -1.97
N GLY A 52 3.66 14.41 -2.00
CA GLY A 52 2.56 15.34 -2.27
C GLY A 52 2.23 16.38 -1.18
N ARG A 53 3.12 16.63 -0.20
CA ARG A 53 2.83 17.33 1.07
C ARG A 53 1.76 16.59 1.88
N GLY A 54 2.21 15.50 2.51
CA GLY A 54 1.40 14.60 3.32
C GLY A 54 0.45 15.32 4.27
N ARG A 55 -0.84 15.14 4.04
CA ARG A 55 -1.80 15.15 5.13
C ARG A 55 -1.74 13.73 5.69
N TYR A 56 -1.13 13.59 6.85
CA TYR A 56 -1.35 12.45 7.73
C TYR A 56 -2.86 12.21 7.75
N CYS A 57 -3.30 10.97 7.58
CA CYS A 57 -4.70 10.66 7.78
C CYS A 57 -5.06 11.04 9.22
N THR A 58 -5.87 12.09 9.41
CA THR A 58 -6.55 12.31 10.69
C THR A 58 -7.52 11.16 10.85
N ALA A 59 -7.22 10.24 11.76
CA ALA A 59 -8.17 9.23 12.20
C ALA A 59 -9.45 9.95 12.66
N ALA A 60 -10.56 9.64 12.01
CA ALA A 60 -11.90 10.05 12.42
C ALA A 60 -12.45 9.09 13.49
#